data_AF-A0A660RNV6-F1
#
_entry.id   AF-A0A660RNV6-F1
#
_cell.length_a   1.000
_cell.length_b   1.000
_cell.length_c   1.000
_cell.angle_alpha   90.00
_cell.angle_beta   90.00
_cell.angle_gamma   90.00
#
_symmetry.space_group_name_H-M   'P 1'
#
loop_
_entity.id
_entity.type
_entity.pdbx_description
1 polymer ?
#
loop_
_entity_poly.entity_id
_entity_poly.type
_entity_poly.pdbx_seq_one_letter_code
_entity_poly.pdbx_strand_id
1 'polypeptide(L)' 'MKSFKFPFEVVPYKKGQLVKFDRENVEKYLDWAIDHWRNKLKLANSDEDKLIARCYIDAYLSVKYSLFGRR' A
#
# COMPACT_ATOMS: atom_id res chain seq x y z
N MET A 1 15.61 -23.04 -3.70
CA MET A 1 15.15 -21.65 -3.46
C MET A 1 15.30 -21.34 -1.98
N LYS A 2 16.06 -20.31 -1.60
CA LYS A 2 16.15 -19.88 -0.20
C LYS A 2 14.82 -19.20 0.18
N SER A 3 14.08 -19.81 1.09
CA SER A 3 12.92 -19.19 1.73
C SER A 3 13.40 -17.97 2.51
N PHE A 4 13.13 -16.76 1.99
CA PHE A 4 13.23 -15.54 2.79
C PHE A 4 12.16 -15.60 3.88
N LYS A 5 12.53 -16.11 5.06
CA LYS A 5 11.75 -15.88 6.28
C LYS A 5 11.97 -14.42 6.64
N PHE A 6 11.04 -13.55 6.25
CA PHE A 6 11.06 -12.15 6.66
C PHE A 6 10.79 -12.09 8.17
N PRO A 7 11.78 -11.71 9.01
CA PRO A 7 11.48 -11.35 10.39
C PRO A 7 10.60 -10.11 10.33
N PHE A 8 9.49 -10.13 11.06
CA PHE A 8 8.63 -8.95 11.16
C PHE A 8 9.34 -7.90 12.02
N GLU A 9 9.26 -6.63 11.62
CA GLU A 9 9.66 -5.51 12.45
C GLU A 9 8.41 -4.94 13.14
N VAL A 10 8.50 -4.54 14.40
CA VAL A 10 7.37 -3.90 15.10
C VAL A 10 7.57 -2.40 15.02
N VAL A 11 6.69 -1.71 14.30
CA VAL A 11 6.84 -0.28 13.99
C VAL A 11 5.80 0.57 14.75
N PRO A 12 6.17 1.79 15.19
CA PRO A 12 5.22 2.72 15.80
C PRO A 12 4.24 3.26 14.74
N TYR A 13 2.94 3.20 15.04
CA TYR A 13 1.88 3.71 14.15
C TYR A 13 1.21 4.97 14.71
N LYS A 14 0.95 5.03 16.03
CA LYS A 14 0.42 6.19 16.79
C LYS A 14 0.92 6.13 18.24
N LYS A 15 0.72 7.19 19.04
CA LYS A 15 1.23 7.33 20.43
C LYS A 15 1.05 6.03 21.25
N GLY A 16 2.12 5.25 21.40
CA GLY A 16 2.14 3.97 22.13
C GLY A 16 1.59 2.74 21.38
N GLN A 17 1.03 2.90 20.18
CA GLN A 17 0.51 1.80 19.38
C GLN A 17 1.57 1.26 18.42
N LEU A 18 1.86 -0.02 18.59
CA LEU A 18 2.79 -0.79 17.78
C LEU A 18 2.04 -1.65 16.76
N VAL A 19 2.56 -1.71 15.53
CA VAL A 19 2.00 -2.53 14.44
C VAL A 19 3.07 -3.47 13.92
N LYS A 20 2.67 -4.70 13.57
CA LYS A 20 3.57 -5.66 12.95
C LYS A 20 3.77 -5.29 11.48
N PHE A 21 5.00 -4.97 11.12
CA PHE A 21 5.46 -4.85 9.75
C PHE A 21 5.85 -6.24 9.24
N ASP A 22 4.83 -7.07 9.05
CA ASP A 22 4.95 -8.39 8.44
C ASP A 22 4.35 -8.39 7.03
N ARG A 23 4.66 -9.46 6.29
CA ARG A 23 4.27 -9.61 4.89
C ARG A 23 2.75 -9.44 4.67
N GLU A 24 1.94 -10.03 5.54
CA GLU A 24 0.47 -10.02 5.41
C GLU A 24 -0.10 -8.61 5.68
N ASN A 25 0.39 -7.96 6.73
CA ASN A 25 -0.05 -6.62 7.10
C ASN A 25 0.39 -5.56 6.08
N VAL A 26 1.61 -5.68 5.53
CA VAL A 26 2.07 -4.80 4.43
C VAL A 26 1.20 -4.98 3.19
N GLU A 27 0.85 -6.22 2.83
CA GLU A 27 0.00 -6.48 1.68
C GLU A 27 -1.40 -5.89 1.85
N LYS A 28 -2.03 -6.13 3.01
CA LYS A 28 -3.35 -5.55 3.34
C LYS A 28 -3.34 -4.03 3.30
N TYR A 29 -2.26 -3.41 3.77
CA TYR A 29 -2.10 -1.96 3.69
C TYR A 29 -2.03 -1.47 2.25
N LEU A 30 -1.25 -2.13 1.39
CA LEU A 30 -1.14 -1.74 -0.01
C LEU A 30 -2.47 -1.91 -0.75
N ASP A 31 -3.19 -3.01 -0.51
CA ASP A 31 -4.53 -3.23 -1.08
C ASP A 31 -5.51 -2.13 -0.64
N TRP A 32 -5.53 -1.83 0.66
CA TRP A 32 -6.35 -0.74 1.20
C TRP A 32 -5.99 0.61 0.58
N ALA A 33 -4.70 0.92 0.42
CA ALA A 33 -4.24 2.18 -0.17
C ALA A 33 -4.66 2.31 -1.64
N ILE A 34 -4.53 1.24 -2.42
CA ILE A 34 -4.97 1.20 -3.83
C ILE A 34 -6.48 1.46 -3.91
N ASP A 35 -7.28 0.78 -3.09
CA ASP A 35 -8.73 0.94 -3.10
C ASP A 35 -9.17 2.32 -2.59
N HIS A 36 -8.46 2.86 -1.59
CA HIS A 36 -8.66 4.24 -1.14
C HIS A 36 -8.49 5.23 -2.29
N TRP A 37 -7.39 5.15 -3.03
CA TRP A 37 -7.12 6.06 -4.13
C TRP A 37 -8.01 5.83 -5.36
N ARG A 38 -8.45 4.58 -5.61
CA ARG A 38 -9.50 4.30 -6.61
C ARG A 38 -10.81 4.98 -6.26
N ASN A 39 -11.19 4.98 -4.98
CA ASN A 39 -12.39 5.68 -4.52
C ASN A 39 -12.22 7.20 -4.62
N LYS A 40 -11.03 7.73 -4.29
CA LYS A 40 -10.71 9.16 -4.51
C LYS A 40 -10.78 9.54 -5.99
N LEU A 41 -10.28 8.70 -6.89
CA LEU A 41 -10.37 8.92 -8.34
C LEU A 41 -11.82 8.99 -8.83
N LYS A 42 -12.71 8.14 -8.29
CA LYS A 42 -14.16 8.18 -8.62
C LYS A 42 -14.85 9.46 -8.14
N LEU A 43 -14.37 10.04 -7.03
CA LEU A 43 -14.94 11.24 -6.41
C LEU A 43 -14.22 12.54 -6.82
N ALA A 44 -13.22 12.45 -7.70
CA ALA A 44 -12.40 13.59 -8.10
C ALA A 44 -13.19 14.57 -8.99
N ASN A 45 -13.18 15.85 -8.62
CA ASN A 45 -13.91 16.90 -9.33
C ASN A 45 -13.02 17.72 -10.29
N SER A 46 -11.71 17.55 -10.22
CA SER A 46 -10.74 18.23 -11.09
C SER A 46 -9.84 17.22 -11.80
N ASP A 47 -9.24 17.63 -12.92
CA ASP A 47 -8.28 16.79 -13.63
C ASP A 47 -6.96 16.64 -12.87
N GLU A 48 -6.60 17.63 -12.05
CA GLU A 48 -5.48 17.54 -11.11
C GLU A 48 -5.71 16.45 -10.06
N ASP A 49 -6.88 16.42 -9.42
CA ASP A 49 -7.23 15.37 -8.45
C ASP A 49 -7.21 13.98 -9.07
N LYS A 50 -7.71 13.85 -10.32
CA LYS A 50 -7.66 12.59 -11.07
C LYS A 50 -6.22 12.16 -11.34
N LEU A 51 -5.36 13.11 -11.73
CA LEU A 51 -3.93 12.85 -11.98
C LEU A 51 -3.25 12.37 -10.70
N ILE A 52 -3.44 13.08 -9.59
CA ILE A 52 -2.89 12.73 -8.28
C ILE A 52 -3.33 11.33 -7.88
N ALA A 53 -4.62 11.02 -7.97
CA ALA A 53 -5.13 9.71 -7.60
C ALA A 53 -4.55 8.58 -8.46
N ARG A 54 -4.38 8.81 -9.78
CA ARG A 54 -3.72 7.84 -10.68
C ARG A 54 -2.26 7.61 -10.30
N CYS A 55 -1.49 8.67 -10.04
CA CYS A 55 -0.09 8.56 -9.64
C CYS A 55 0.08 7.73 -8.36
N TYR A 56 -0.77 7.94 -7.36
CA TYR A 56 -0.73 7.13 -6.13
C TYR A 56 -1.11 5.67 -6.37
N ILE A 57 -2.15 5.40 -7.16
CA ILE A 57 -2.54 4.02 -7.54
C ILE A 57 -1.35 3.30 -8.19
N ASP A 58 -0.69 3.94 -9.16
CA ASP A 58 0.45 3.36 -9.87
C ASP A 58 1.64 3.11 -8.95
N ALA A 59 1.93 4.06 -8.04
CA ALA A 59 3.00 3.90 -7.06
C ALA A 59 2.76 2.70 -6.13
N TYR A 60 1.56 2.56 -5.55
CA TYR A 60 1.25 1.44 -4.67
C TYR A 60 1.20 0.10 -5.40
N LEU A 61 0.67 0.06 -6.63
CA LEU A 61 0.70 -1.14 -7.47
C LEU A 61 2.13 -1.55 -7.83
N SER A 62 3.01 -0.59 -8.12
CA SER A 62 4.43 -0.85 -8.41
C SER A 62 5.15 -1.47 -7.22
N VAL A 63 4.92 -0.93 -6.02
CA VAL A 63 5.47 -1.49 -4.77
C VAL A 63 4.91 -2.89 -4.51
N LYS A 64 3.59 -3.08 -4.63
CA LYS A 64 2.95 -4.38 -4.44
C LYS A 64 3.48 -5.43 -5.43
N TYR A 65 3.63 -5.06 -6.70
CA TYR A 65 4.19 -5.97 -7.69
C TYR A 65 5.65 -6.31 -7.38
N SER A 66 6.45 -5.33 -6.94
CA SER A 66 7.86 -5.55 -6.59
C SER A 66 8.03 -6.47 -5.38
N LEU A 67 7.15 -6.37 -4.38
CA LEU A 67 7.23 -7.15 -3.15
C LEU A 67 6.55 -8.54 -3.25
N PHE A 68 5.47 -8.65 -4.02
CA PHE A 68 4.60 -9.83 -4.02
C PHE A 68 4.46 -10.51 -5.40
N GLY A 69 4.92 -9.89 -6.48
CA GLY A 69 4.82 -10.42 -7.84
C GLY A 69 3.40 -10.43 -8.43
N ARG A 70 2.47 -9.66 -7.85
CA ARG A 70 1.06 -9.61 -8.27
C ARG A 70 0.51 -8.19 -8.31
N ARG A 71 -0.42 -7.93 -9.23
CA ARG A 71 -1.23 -6.70 -9.31
C ARG A 71 -2.45 -6.83 -8.41
#